data_AF-A0AAN6KK84-F1
#
_entry.id   AF-A0AAN6KK84-F1
#
_cell.length_a   1.000
_cell.length_b   1.000
_cell.length_c   1.000
_cell.angle_alpha   90.00
_cell.angle_beta   90.00
_cell.angle_gamma   90.00
#
_symmetry.space_group_name_H-M   'P 1'
#
loop_
_entity.id
_entity.type
_entity.pdbx_description
1 polymer ?
#
loop_
_entity_poly.entity_id
_entity_poly.type
_entity_poly.pdbx_seq_one_letter_code
_entity_poly.pdbx_strand_id
1 'polypeptide(L)'
;MSAWLPKVRVAACNVAPVFLDTAKTVQKTVSLIREAANNRADLVVFPETYIPTFPLWSLGNAENKQQAAISAPIDNHTFFNRLAQESLLIDGKEMRTLQQACAQNRIYAHIGFNERSPHSLGCLWNSSVLISDSGQILNHHRKIMPTFYEKLVWSPGDGAGLRVVDTQRLGKIGSLICGENTNPLARWSLMAQGEQLHISSWPPVWPTRRVTAAAGNNAAGAAGKQYDNLAANRVWARRLWGRRGSRMGSWI
;
A
#
# COMPACT_ATOMS: atom_id res chain seq x y z
N MET A 1 23.44 23.75 2.87
CA MET A 1 23.38 23.00 1.58
C MET A 1 21.93 22.58 1.36
N SER A 2 21.48 22.41 0.10
CA SER A 2 20.09 22.03 -0.33
C SER A 2 19.00 23.12 -0.39
N ALA A 3 19.29 24.32 -0.91
CA ALA A 3 18.27 25.35 -1.18
C ALA A 3 17.41 25.11 -2.45
N TRP A 4 17.78 24.12 -3.28
CA TRP A 4 17.14 23.85 -4.58
C TRP A 4 16.09 22.73 -4.57
N LEU A 5 15.94 22.02 -3.44
CA LEU A 5 14.91 20.97 -3.27
C LEU A 5 13.78 21.48 -2.37
N PRO A 6 12.51 21.19 -2.69
CA PRO A 6 11.38 21.58 -1.85
C PRO A 6 11.44 20.86 -0.50
N LYS A 7 11.05 21.57 0.57
CA LYS A 7 10.99 21.01 1.91
C LYS A 7 9.61 20.42 2.17
N VAL A 8 9.52 19.10 2.12
CA VAL A 8 8.27 18.34 2.24
C VAL A 8 8.16 17.64 3.60
N ARG A 9 6.96 17.63 4.20
CA ARG A 9 6.62 16.76 5.34
C ARG A 9 5.75 15.61 4.88
N VAL A 10 6.27 14.38 5.01
CA VAL A 10 5.53 13.16 4.64
C VAL A 10 5.05 12.43 5.90
N ALA A 11 3.80 11.99 5.90
CA ALA A 11 3.24 11.04 6.87
C ALA A 11 3.15 9.64 6.24
N ALA A 12 3.86 8.66 6.80
CA ALA A 12 3.79 7.27 6.37
C ALA A 12 2.89 6.47 7.31
N CYS A 13 1.73 6.03 6.83
CA CYS A 13 0.74 5.30 7.64
C CYS A 13 1.08 3.81 7.69
N ASN A 14 1.48 3.33 8.87
CA ASN A 14 1.52 1.89 9.16
C ASN A 14 0.23 1.51 9.90
N VAL A 15 -0.79 1.08 9.15
CA VAL A 15 -2.16 0.89 9.64
C VAL A 15 -2.78 -0.37 9.04
N ALA A 16 -3.49 -1.15 9.87
CA ALA A 16 -4.34 -2.23 9.40
C ALA A 16 -5.68 -1.70 8.87
N PRO A 17 -6.25 -2.26 7.79
CA PRO A 17 -7.56 -1.88 7.28
C PRO A 17 -8.69 -2.45 8.14
N VAL A 18 -9.94 -2.11 7.82
CA VAL A 18 -11.09 -2.85 8.32
C VAL A 18 -11.31 -4.03 7.36
N PHE A 19 -10.82 -5.19 7.77
CA PHE A 19 -10.66 -6.37 6.93
C PHE A 19 -11.92 -6.71 6.12
N LEU A 20 -11.79 -6.69 4.79
CA LEU A 20 -12.88 -6.96 3.83
C LEU A 20 -14.13 -6.08 4.00
N ASP A 21 -13.95 -4.84 4.47
CA ASP A 21 -14.99 -3.81 4.51
C ASP A 21 -14.43 -2.51 3.89
N THR A 22 -14.81 -2.26 2.64
CA THR A 22 -14.36 -1.10 1.85
C THR A 22 -14.82 0.20 2.48
N ALA A 23 -16.10 0.27 2.86
CA ALA A 23 -16.73 1.49 3.34
C ALA A 23 -16.09 1.96 4.65
N LYS A 24 -15.90 1.04 5.62
CA LYS A 24 -15.22 1.35 6.88
C LYS A 24 -13.74 1.62 6.68
N THR A 25 -13.06 0.92 5.77
CA THR A 25 -11.64 1.20 5.45
C THR A 25 -11.47 2.57 4.81
N VAL A 26 -12.34 2.98 3.89
CA VAL A 26 -12.35 4.33 3.30
C VAL A 26 -12.61 5.39 4.37
N GLN A 27 -13.60 5.21 5.25
CA GLN A 27 -13.85 6.13 6.37
C GLN A 27 -12.62 6.26 7.30
N LYS A 28 -11.94 5.15 7.61
CA LYS A 28 -10.67 5.16 8.35
C LYS A 28 -9.57 5.91 7.59
N THR A 29 -9.50 5.74 6.27
CA THR A 29 -8.55 6.47 5.39
C THR A 29 -8.79 7.98 5.46
N VAL A 30 -10.05 8.43 5.35
CA VAL A 30 -10.44 9.84 5.45
C VAL A 30 -10.06 10.43 6.81
N SER A 31 -10.28 9.67 7.89
CA SER A 31 -9.86 10.09 9.24
C SER A 31 -8.34 10.29 9.33
N LEU A 32 -7.55 9.37 8.78
CA LEU A 32 -6.09 9.43 8.78
C LEU A 32 -5.54 10.54 7.87
N ILE A 33 -6.19 10.82 6.73
CA ILE A 33 -5.88 11.97 5.86
C ILE A 33 -6.05 13.28 6.64
N ARG A 34 -7.17 13.42 7.37
CA ARG A 34 -7.45 14.59 8.23
C ARG A 34 -6.43 14.72 9.36
N GLU A 35 -6.07 13.61 10.01
CA GLU A 35 -5.06 13.60 11.07
C GLU A 35 -3.67 14.01 10.55
N ALA A 36 -3.25 13.50 9.39
CA ALA A 36 -2.00 13.88 8.75
C ALA A 36 -1.96 15.38 8.41
N ALA A 37 -3.05 15.93 7.85
CA ALA A 37 -3.17 17.35 7.55
C ALA A 37 -3.14 18.23 8.81
N ASN A 38 -3.83 17.83 9.89
CA ASN A 38 -3.77 18.50 11.19
C ASN A 38 -2.34 18.53 11.77
N ASN A 39 -1.54 17.49 11.51
CA ASN A 39 -0.11 17.43 11.85
C ASN A 39 0.81 18.19 10.86
N ARG A 40 0.21 18.92 9.91
CA ARG A 40 0.87 19.72 8.85
C ARG A 40 1.73 18.87 7.93
N ALA A 41 1.30 17.65 7.61
CA ALA A 41 1.87 16.86 6.53
C ALA A 41 1.39 17.37 5.17
N ASP A 42 2.29 17.34 4.19
CA ASP A 42 2.05 17.74 2.81
C ASP A 42 1.58 16.57 1.93
N LEU A 43 2.05 15.37 2.28
CA LEU A 43 1.77 14.09 1.64
C LEU A 43 1.52 13.03 2.71
N VAL A 44 0.47 12.22 2.53
CA VAL A 44 0.22 11.01 3.31
C VAL A 44 0.34 9.76 2.42
N VAL A 45 1.00 8.71 2.92
CA VAL A 45 1.27 7.47 2.18
C VAL A 45 0.69 6.28 2.93
N PHE A 46 -0.17 5.51 2.25
CA PHE A 46 -0.78 4.28 2.77
C PHE A 46 -0.09 3.00 2.26
N PRO A 47 -0.26 1.85 2.95
CA PRO A 47 0.31 0.57 2.54
C PRO A 47 -0.19 0.05 1.18
N GLU A 48 0.50 -0.97 0.65
CA GLU A 48 0.10 -1.68 -0.57
C GLU A 48 -1.26 -2.37 -0.40
N THR A 49 -2.18 -2.19 -1.37
CA THR A 49 -3.54 -2.76 -1.36
C THR A 49 -4.28 -2.63 -0.03
N TYR A 50 -4.02 -1.55 0.70
CA TYR A 50 -4.62 -1.29 2.00
C TYR A 50 -6.16 -1.36 1.94
N ILE A 51 -6.78 -0.88 0.85
CA ILE A 51 -8.24 -0.95 0.68
C ILE A 51 -8.64 -2.13 -0.23
N PRO A 52 -9.60 -3.00 0.15
CA PRO A 52 -10.15 -3.19 1.49
C PRO A 52 -9.19 -4.00 2.40
N THR A 53 -8.22 -4.71 1.81
CA THR A 53 -7.11 -5.40 2.48
C THR A 53 -6.16 -6.00 1.46
N PHE A 54 -4.89 -6.20 1.84
CA PHE A 54 -4.01 -7.14 1.13
C PHE A 54 -4.60 -8.57 1.30
N PRO A 55 -4.60 -9.44 0.27
CA PRO A 55 -5.23 -10.77 0.29
C PRO A 55 -4.45 -11.81 1.12
N LEU A 56 -4.37 -11.57 2.43
CA LEU A 56 -3.63 -12.39 3.39
C LEU A 56 -4.23 -13.80 3.61
N TRP A 57 -5.40 -14.14 3.07
CA TRP A 57 -5.93 -15.52 3.08
C TRP A 57 -5.33 -16.41 1.98
N SER A 58 -4.65 -15.82 0.99
CA SER A 58 -3.65 -16.56 0.22
C SER A 58 -2.60 -17.14 1.17
N LEU A 59 -2.33 -16.42 2.26
CA LEU A 59 -1.48 -16.79 3.39
C LEU A 59 -2.22 -17.61 4.48
N GLY A 60 -3.29 -18.32 4.13
CA GLY A 60 -3.94 -19.30 5.02
C GLY A 60 -5.18 -18.77 5.74
N ASN A 61 -6.00 -19.70 6.22
CA ASN A 61 -7.27 -19.43 6.89
C ASN A 61 -7.23 -19.86 8.38
N ALA A 62 -8.29 -19.53 9.13
CA ALA A 62 -8.33 -19.74 10.58
C ALA A 62 -8.33 -21.23 11.00
N GLU A 63 -8.76 -22.11 10.10
CA GLU A 63 -8.85 -23.57 10.29
C GLU A 63 -7.50 -24.22 9.95
N ASN A 64 -6.93 -23.88 8.78
CA ASN A 64 -5.59 -24.27 8.35
C ASN A 64 -4.55 -23.21 8.76
N LYS A 65 -4.31 -23.11 10.08
CA LYS A 65 -3.29 -22.24 10.73
C LYS A 65 -1.84 -22.43 10.25
N GLN A 66 -1.62 -23.31 9.27
CA GLN A 66 -0.32 -23.85 8.89
C GLN A 66 0.29 -23.20 7.64
N GLN A 67 -0.52 -22.52 6.81
CA GLN A 67 -0.13 -22.16 5.45
C GLN A 67 -0.20 -20.66 5.14
N ALA A 68 0.61 -19.97 5.94
CA ALA A 68 1.47 -18.81 5.68
C ALA A 68 1.65 -18.25 4.24
N ALA A 69 1.36 -18.94 3.13
CA ALA A 69 1.53 -18.36 1.78
C ALA A 69 0.73 -19.03 0.64
N ILE A 70 0.15 -20.22 0.83
CA ILE A 70 -0.25 -21.11 -0.28
C ILE A 70 -1.37 -22.07 0.16
N SER A 71 -2.56 -21.55 0.48
CA SER A 71 -3.78 -22.39 0.53
C SER A 71 -4.28 -22.68 -0.89
N ALA A 72 -4.88 -23.85 -1.12
CA ALA A 72 -5.42 -24.17 -2.43
C ALA A 72 -6.57 -23.21 -2.80
N PRO A 73 -6.72 -22.77 -4.06
CA PRO A 73 -7.77 -21.82 -4.45
C PRO A 73 -9.19 -22.29 -4.08
N ILE A 74 -9.43 -23.60 -4.02
CA ILE A 74 -10.69 -24.20 -3.59
C ILE A 74 -11.03 -23.86 -2.12
N ASP A 75 -10.03 -23.73 -1.24
CA ASP A 75 -10.18 -23.47 0.19
C ASP A 75 -10.37 -21.99 0.54
N ASN A 76 -10.17 -21.07 -0.42
CA ASN A 76 -10.21 -19.62 -0.20
C ASN A 76 -11.03 -18.83 -1.23
N HIS A 77 -11.77 -19.52 -2.11
CA HIS A 77 -12.66 -18.92 -3.10
C HIS A 77 -13.68 -17.93 -2.50
N THR A 78 -14.18 -18.18 -1.28
CA THR A 78 -15.11 -17.29 -0.57
C THR A 78 -14.48 -15.93 -0.26
N PHE A 79 -13.21 -15.91 0.17
CA PHE A 79 -12.48 -14.68 0.40
C PHE A 79 -12.16 -13.94 -0.90
N PHE A 80 -11.84 -14.65 -1.99
CA PHE A 80 -11.67 -14.03 -3.31
C PHE A 80 -12.98 -13.39 -3.80
N ASN A 81 -14.11 -14.10 -3.70
CA ASN A 81 -15.42 -13.56 -4.03
C ASN A 81 -15.76 -12.30 -3.22
N ARG A 82 -15.45 -12.31 -1.91
CA ARG A 82 -15.65 -11.12 -1.06
C ARG A 82 -14.71 -9.98 -1.44
N LEU A 83 -13.44 -10.26 -1.72
CA LEU A 83 -12.50 -9.24 -2.19
C LEU A 83 -12.95 -8.61 -3.51
N ALA A 84 -13.46 -9.40 -4.46
CA ALA A 84 -13.96 -8.88 -5.73
C ALA A 84 -15.18 -7.97 -5.57
N GLN A 85 -16.05 -8.24 -4.58
CA GLN A 85 -17.17 -7.37 -4.20
C GLN A 85 -16.69 -6.07 -3.52
N GLU A 86 -15.66 -6.18 -2.68
CA GLU A 86 -15.07 -5.10 -1.87
C GLU A 86 -13.89 -4.39 -2.60
N SER A 87 -13.68 -4.65 -3.89
CA SER A 87 -12.65 -3.97 -4.67
C SER A 87 -13.19 -2.68 -5.30
N LEU A 88 -12.35 -1.64 -5.34
CA LEU A 88 -12.75 -0.32 -5.82
C LEU A 88 -12.81 -0.30 -7.35
N LEU A 89 -13.76 0.47 -7.87
CA LEU A 89 -13.65 1.05 -9.20
C LEU A 89 -12.83 2.34 -9.11
N ILE A 90 -11.97 2.61 -10.10
CA ILE A 90 -11.16 3.83 -10.17
C ILE A 90 -12.03 5.10 -10.23
N ASP A 91 -13.21 4.99 -10.85
CA ASP A 91 -14.28 5.98 -10.92
C ASP A 91 -15.43 5.70 -9.94
N GLY A 92 -15.16 4.93 -8.87
CA GLY A 92 -16.12 4.56 -7.83
C GLY A 92 -16.48 5.71 -6.87
N LYS A 93 -17.55 5.52 -6.08
CA LYS A 93 -17.96 6.48 -5.04
C LYS A 93 -16.92 6.58 -3.92
N GLU A 94 -16.26 5.47 -3.62
CA GLU A 94 -15.17 5.34 -2.65
C GLU A 94 -13.96 6.17 -3.07
N MET A 95 -13.53 6.07 -4.33
CA MET A 95 -12.41 6.86 -4.84
C MET A 95 -12.75 8.36 -4.82
N ARG A 96 -13.96 8.76 -5.23
CA ARG A 96 -14.43 10.14 -5.10
C ARG A 96 -14.40 10.66 -3.66
N THR A 97 -14.71 9.82 -2.67
CA THR A 97 -14.64 10.19 -1.25
C THR A 97 -13.18 10.45 -0.82
N LEU A 98 -12.23 9.64 -1.29
CA LEU A 98 -10.79 9.85 -1.04
C LEU A 98 -10.29 11.13 -1.71
N GLN A 99 -10.69 11.37 -2.97
CA GLN A 99 -10.39 12.61 -3.70
C GLN A 99 -10.90 13.86 -2.96
N GLN A 100 -12.16 13.84 -2.52
CA GLN A 100 -12.77 14.92 -1.74
C GLN A 100 -12.05 15.13 -0.41
N ALA A 101 -11.63 14.07 0.29
CA ALA A 101 -10.87 14.20 1.53
C ALA A 101 -9.49 14.85 1.30
N CYS A 102 -8.80 14.53 0.21
CA CYS A 102 -7.53 15.18 -0.15
C CYS A 102 -7.74 16.68 -0.43
N ALA A 103 -8.75 17.03 -1.23
CA ALA A 103 -9.10 18.40 -1.57
C ALA A 103 -9.50 19.25 -0.34
N GLN A 104 -10.36 18.72 0.53
CA GLN A 104 -10.82 19.42 1.74
C GLN A 104 -9.69 19.70 2.73
N ASN A 105 -8.70 18.81 2.81
CA ASN A 105 -7.58 18.92 3.74
C ASN A 105 -6.31 19.53 3.09
N ARG A 106 -6.34 19.85 1.79
CA ARG A 106 -5.22 20.38 0.99
C ARG A 106 -3.93 19.56 1.13
N ILE A 107 -4.06 18.23 1.07
CA ILE A 107 -2.96 17.28 1.26
C ILE A 107 -2.92 16.27 0.11
N TYR A 108 -1.71 15.91 -0.34
CA TYR A 108 -1.53 14.83 -1.31
C TYR A 108 -1.69 13.47 -0.62
N ALA A 109 -2.21 12.46 -1.34
CA ALA A 109 -2.29 11.10 -0.81
C ALA A 109 -1.80 10.07 -1.82
N HIS A 110 -0.92 9.17 -1.39
CA HIS A 110 -0.63 7.93 -2.11
C HIS A 110 -1.40 6.77 -1.45
N ILE A 111 -2.32 6.15 -2.18
CA ILE A 111 -3.23 5.12 -1.65
C ILE A 111 -3.09 3.85 -2.48
N GLY A 112 -2.73 2.74 -1.82
CA GLY A 112 -2.78 1.40 -2.40
C GLY A 112 -4.15 0.73 -2.17
N PHE A 113 -4.70 0.12 -3.22
CA PHE A 113 -6.03 -0.51 -3.18
C PHE A 113 -6.12 -1.69 -4.16
N ASN A 114 -7.12 -2.55 -3.93
CA ASN A 114 -7.55 -3.55 -4.89
C ASN A 114 -8.52 -2.89 -5.86
N GLU A 115 -8.15 -2.86 -7.14
CA GLU A 115 -8.98 -2.34 -8.21
C GLU A 115 -9.72 -3.50 -8.88
N ARG A 116 -11.02 -3.34 -9.17
CA ARG A 116 -11.76 -4.28 -10.01
C ARG A 116 -12.04 -3.72 -11.39
N SER A 117 -12.09 -4.60 -12.38
CA SER A 117 -12.52 -4.25 -13.73
C SER A 117 -14.02 -3.92 -13.77
N PRO A 118 -14.43 -2.84 -14.47
CA PRO A 118 -15.83 -2.61 -14.82
C PRO A 118 -16.33 -3.56 -15.93
N HIS A 119 -15.43 -4.27 -16.62
CA HIS A 119 -15.75 -5.09 -17.79
C HIS A 119 -15.70 -6.60 -17.52
N SER A 120 -14.99 -7.05 -16.49
CA SER A 120 -14.78 -8.47 -16.22
C SER A 120 -14.90 -8.76 -14.72
N LEU A 121 -15.89 -9.57 -14.35
CA LEU A 121 -16.09 -10.04 -12.98
C LEU A 121 -14.87 -10.90 -12.56
N GLY A 122 -14.32 -10.61 -11.38
CA GLY A 122 -13.13 -11.30 -10.85
C GLY A 122 -11.80 -10.84 -11.45
N CYS A 123 -11.77 -9.97 -12.48
CA CYS A 123 -10.52 -9.36 -12.91
C CYS A 123 -10.15 -8.21 -11.96
N LEU A 124 -9.12 -8.45 -11.14
CA LEU A 124 -8.62 -7.52 -10.13
C LEU A 124 -7.17 -7.10 -10.42
N TRP A 125 -6.78 -5.91 -9.97
CA TRP A 125 -5.40 -5.45 -9.96
C TRP A 125 -4.98 -4.97 -8.57
N ASN A 126 -3.68 -5.10 -8.29
CA ASN A 126 -3.01 -4.37 -7.23
C ASN A 126 -2.65 -2.99 -7.78
N SER A 127 -3.30 -1.95 -7.26
CA SER A 127 -3.23 -0.61 -7.81
C SER A 127 -2.85 0.40 -6.76
N SER A 128 -2.23 1.49 -7.21
CA SER A 128 -2.05 2.70 -6.42
C SER A 128 -2.46 3.94 -7.18
N VAL A 129 -2.88 4.97 -6.44
CA VAL A 129 -3.10 6.32 -6.96
C VAL A 129 -2.29 7.33 -6.18
N LEU A 130 -1.78 8.34 -6.87
CA LEU A 130 -1.33 9.60 -6.29
C LEU A 130 -2.43 10.64 -6.52
N ILE A 131 -3.05 11.11 -5.44
CA ILE A 131 -4.09 12.13 -5.43
C ILE A 131 -3.46 13.47 -5.01
N SER A 132 -3.81 14.55 -5.70
CA SER A 132 -3.37 15.92 -5.39
C SER A 132 -4.08 16.54 -4.19
N ASP A 133 -3.53 17.64 -3.68
CA ASP A 133 -4.18 18.53 -2.72
C ASP A 133 -5.41 19.28 -3.27
N SER A 134 -5.75 19.11 -4.55
CA SER A 134 -7.02 19.53 -5.17
C SER A 134 -7.96 18.35 -5.46
N GLY A 135 -7.61 17.12 -5.06
CA GLY A 135 -8.42 15.92 -5.26
C GLY A 135 -8.32 15.28 -6.65
N GLN A 136 -7.51 15.80 -7.57
CA GLN A 136 -7.27 15.16 -8.87
C GLN A 136 -6.34 13.95 -8.73
N ILE A 137 -6.64 12.85 -9.42
CA ILE A 137 -5.74 11.70 -9.55
C ILE A 137 -4.64 12.09 -10.55
N LEU A 138 -3.41 12.26 -10.05
CA LEU A 138 -2.24 12.66 -10.85
C LEU A 138 -1.54 11.46 -11.49
N ASN A 139 -1.54 10.32 -10.81
CA ASN A 139 -1.12 9.06 -11.38
C ASN A 139 -1.98 7.91 -10.86
N HIS A 140 -2.21 6.93 -11.73
CA HIS A 140 -2.85 5.65 -11.45
C HIS A 140 -1.90 4.58 -11.98
N HIS A 141 -1.43 3.70 -11.10
CA HIS A 141 -0.45 2.66 -11.42
C HIS A 141 -0.99 1.30 -11.01
N ARG A 142 -0.92 0.34 -11.92
CA ARG A 142 -1.25 -1.08 -11.68
C ARG A 142 0.06 -1.86 -11.65
N LYS A 143 0.27 -2.67 -10.61
CA LYS A 143 1.48 -3.48 -10.42
C LYS A 143 1.72 -4.35 -11.67
N ILE A 144 2.83 -4.12 -12.36
CA ILE A 144 3.17 -4.73 -13.66
C ILE A 144 3.16 -6.26 -13.57
N MET A 145 3.73 -6.80 -12.49
CA MET A 145 3.84 -8.23 -12.27
C MET A 145 3.50 -8.59 -10.81
N PRO A 146 2.29 -9.11 -10.55
CA PRO A 146 1.95 -9.77 -9.30
C PRO A 146 3.02 -10.82 -8.96
N THR A 147 3.55 -10.75 -7.75
CA THR A 147 4.70 -11.53 -7.30
C THR A 147 4.24 -12.80 -6.58
N PHE A 148 4.73 -13.97 -7.01
CA PHE A 148 4.47 -15.25 -6.36
C PHE A 148 2.95 -15.57 -6.22
N TYR A 149 2.42 -15.81 -5.01
CA TYR A 149 1.01 -16.17 -4.77
C TYR A 149 0.03 -15.08 -5.24
N GLU A 150 0.48 -13.83 -5.36
CA GLU A 150 -0.35 -12.71 -5.81
C GLU A 150 -0.98 -12.94 -7.19
N LYS A 151 -0.33 -13.78 -8.02
CA LYS A 151 -0.83 -14.21 -9.35
C LYS A 151 -2.13 -15.03 -9.28
N LEU A 152 -2.53 -15.51 -8.10
CA LEU A 152 -3.81 -16.18 -7.86
C LEU A 152 -4.95 -15.18 -7.60
N VAL A 153 -4.64 -13.89 -7.43
CA VAL A 153 -5.62 -12.84 -7.06
C VAL A 153 -5.65 -11.70 -8.07
N TRP A 154 -4.50 -11.28 -8.58
CA TRP A 154 -4.39 -10.10 -9.44
C TRP A 154 -3.87 -10.44 -10.84
N SER A 155 -4.43 -9.75 -11.82
CA SER A 155 -3.93 -9.64 -13.18
C SER A 155 -2.69 -8.72 -13.24
N PRO A 156 -1.80 -8.89 -14.23
CA PRO A 156 -0.73 -7.94 -14.48
C PRO A 156 -1.27 -6.56 -14.90
N GLY A 157 -0.58 -5.51 -14.47
CA GLY A 157 -0.72 -4.15 -14.97
C GLY A 157 0.07 -3.91 -16.27
N ASP A 158 0.08 -2.66 -16.72
CA ASP A 158 0.86 -2.20 -17.87
C ASP A 158 1.95 -1.19 -17.44
N GLY A 159 2.63 -0.58 -18.41
CA GLY A 159 3.63 0.46 -18.16
C GLY A 159 3.07 1.88 -18.00
N ALA A 160 1.77 2.12 -18.16
CA ALA A 160 1.20 3.47 -18.21
C ALA A 160 1.30 4.21 -16.86
N GLY A 161 1.37 3.46 -15.76
CA GLY A 161 1.57 3.98 -14.42
C GLY A 161 3.02 4.30 -14.05
N LEU A 162 4.02 3.91 -14.85
CA LEU A 162 5.45 4.18 -14.61
C LEU A 162 5.83 5.65 -14.92
N ARG A 163 5.16 6.59 -14.26
CA ARG A 163 5.28 8.03 -14.49
C ARG A 163 5.70 8.76 -13.23
N VAL A 164 6.63 9.68 -13.39
CA VAL A 164 7.00 10.66 -12.36
C VAL A 164 6.11 11.89 -12.52
N VAL A 165 5.38 12.24 -11.47
CA VAL A 165 4.50 13.41 -11.41
C VAL A 165 5.28 14.58 -10.85
N ASP A 166 5.44 15.65 -11.63
CA ASP A 166 5.88 16.94 -11.10
C ASP A 166 4.69 17.65 -10.43
N THR A 167 4.72 17.73 -9.10
CA THR A 167 3.66 18.36 -8.31
C THR A 167 3.85 19.87 -8.14
N GLN A 168 4.98 20.44 -8.61
CA GLN A 168 5.48 21.79 -8.34
C GLN A 168 5.75 22.08 -6.84
N ARG A 169 4.83 21.74 -5.94
CA ARG A 169 4.90 21.99 -4.49
C ARG A 169 5.78 21.00 -3.74
N LEU A 170 5.72 19.71 -4.09
CA LEU A 170 6.48 18.63 -3.44
C LEU A 170 7.67 18.15 -4.29
N GLY A 171 7.83 18.73 -5.49
CA GLY A 171 8.75 18.25 -6.52
C GLY A 171 8.22 17.02 -7.25
N LYS A 172 9.16 16.24 -7.78
CA LYS A 172 8.91 15.09 -8.67
C LYS A 172 8.71 13.79 -7.90
N ILE A 173 7.47 13.29 -7.86
CA ILE A 173 7.08 12.08 -7.14
C ILE A 173 6.92 10.90 -8.10
N GLY A 174 7.56 9.77 -7.80
CA GLY A 174 7.23 8.47 -8.41
C GLY A 174 6.86 7.44 -7.35
N SER A 175 6.30 6.31 -7.78
CA SER A 175 5.92 5.21 -6.89
C SER A 175 6.10 3.85 -7.55
N LEU A 176 6.44 2.84 -6.75
CA LEU A 176 6.53 1.43 -7.16
C LEU A 176 5.99 0.50 -6.07
N ILE A 177 5.34 -0.57 -6.49
CA ILE A 177 4.61 -1.49 -5.62
C ILE A 177 5.45 -2.77 -5.36
N CYS A 178 5.89 -2.96 -4.13
CA CYS A 178 6.56 -4.17 -3.62
C CYS A 178 7.67 -4.67 -4.55
N GLY A 179 7.54 -5.84 -5.19
CA GLY A 179 8.55 -6.43 -6.07
C GLY A 179 8.96 -5.57 -7.27
N GLU A 180 8.18 -4.56 -7.65
CA GLU A 180 8.60 -3.59 -8.68
C GLU A 180 9.84 -2.79 -8.23
N ASN A 181 10.02 -2.59 -6.93
CA ASN A 181 11.20 -1.96 -6.34
C ASN A 181 12.49 -2.78 -6.50
N THR A 182 12.42 -4.02 -6.98
CA THR A 182 13.58 -4.82 -7.39
C THR A 182 13.65 -5.05 -8.91
N ASN A 183 12.63 -4.64 -9.67
CA ASN A 183 12.64 -4.65 -11.13
C ASN A 183 13.55 -3.52 -11.67
N PRO A 184 14.67 -3.83 -12.36
CA PRO A 184 15.58 -2.80 -12.86
C PRO A 184 14.92 -1.85 -13.86
N LEU A 185 14.10 -2.36 -14.78
CA LEU A 185 13.47 -1.52 -15.82
C LEU A 185 12.45 -0.54 -15.24
N ALA A 186 11.64 -0.99 -14.27
CA ALA A 186 10.68 -0.10 -13.59
C ALA A 186 11.38 1.05 -12.85
N ARG A 187 12.47 0.74 -12.13
CA ARG A 187 13.30 1.76 -11.46
C ARG A 187 13.97 2.71 -12.43
N TRP A 188 14.62 2.19 -13.48
CA TRP A 188 15.28 3.01 -14.48
C TRP A 188 14.31 3.93 -15.23
N SER A 189 13.07 3.48 -15.45
CA SER A 189 12.01 4.32 -16.04
C SER A 189 11.70 5.56 -15.19
N LEU A 190 11.61 5.42 -13.86
CA LEU A 190 11.38 6.57 -12.96
C LEU A 190 12.64 7.43 -12.76
N MET A 191 13.81 6.80 -12.66
CA MET A 191 15.09 7.51 -12.57
C MET A 191 15.36 8.38 -13.81
N ALA A 192 15.07 7.88 -15.01
CA ALA A 192 15.22 8.63 -16.27
C ALA A 192 14.28 9.84 -16.38
N GLN A 193 13.14 9.82 -15.68
CA GLN A 193 12.20 10.95 -15.60
C GLN A 193 12.62 11.99 -14.53
N GLY A 194 13.66 11.70 -13.74
CA GLY A 194 14.18 12.58 -12.70
C GLY A 194 13.35 12.58 -11.41
N GLU A 195 12.93 11.40 -10.95
CA GLU A 195 12.30 11.21 -9.64
C GLU A 195 13.13 11.86 -8.50
N GLN A 196 12.47 12.63 -7.63
CA GLN A 196 13.07 13.28 -6.46
C GLN A 196 12.55 12.68 -5.15
N LEU A 197 11.29 12.24 -5.12
CA LEU A 197 10.65 11.58 -3.99
C LEU A 197 10.08 10.24 -4.44
N HIS A 198 10.64 9.15 -3.94
CA HIS A 198 10.22 7.80 -4.28
C HIS A 198 9.27 7.22 -3.22
N ILE A 199 8.10 6.75 -3.63
CA ILE A 199 7.14 6.06 -2.77
C ILE A 199 7.20 4.56 -3.00
N SER A 200 7.75 3.85 -2.03
CA SER A 200 7.87 2.39 -2.04
C SER A 200 6.78 1.79 -1.14
N SER A 201 5.71 1.23 -1.73
CA SER A 201 4.63 0.58 -0.97
C SER A 201 4.86 -0.93 -0.86
N TRP A 202 4.53 -1.51 0.29
CA TRP A 202 4.82 -2.91 0.65
C TRP A 202 3.68 -3.55 1.43
N PRO A 203 3.61 -4.90 1.47
CA PRO A 203 2.55 -5.61 2.17
C PRO A 203 2.86 -5.68 3.68
N PRO A 204 1.88 -5.97 4.54
CA PRO A 204 2.10 -6.02 5.99
C PRO A 204 3.01 -7.18 6.43
N VAL A 205 3.20 -8.21 5.61
CA VAL A 205 4.09 -9.36 5.86
C VAL A 205 4.61 -9.95 4.54
N TRP A 206 5.83 -10.48 4.53
CA TRP A 206 6.35 -11.31 3.42
C TRP A 206 6.67 -12.72 3.92
N PRO A 207 5.75 -13.67 3.78
CA PRO A 207 5.85 -14.97 4.44
C PRO A 207 6.64 -15.97 3.61
N THR A 208 7.91 -16.12 3.97
CA THR A 208 8.85 -17.10 3.36
C THR A 208 8.79 -18.49 3.99
N ARG A 209 7.97 -18.70 5.03
CA ARG A 209 7.96 -19.90 5.88
C ARG A 209 6.52 -20.25 6.30
N ARG A 210 6.21 -21.55 6.35
CA ARG A 210 4.96 -22.05 6.96
C ARG A 210 4.94 -21.72 8.45
N VAL A 211 3.81 -21.27 8.96
CA VAL A 211 3.62 -21.06 10.40
C VAL A 211 3.26 -22.42 11.00
N THR A 212 4.19 -23.08 11.67
CA THR A 212 3.89 -24.36 12.35
C THR A 212 3.00 -24.10 13.56
N ALA A 213 2.00 -24.94 13.83
CA ALA A 213 1.01 -24.73 14.90
C ALA A 213 1.61 -24.58 16.32
N ALA A 214 2.83 -25.06 16.56
CA ALA A 214 3.57 -24.85 17.82
C ALA A 214 4.05 -23.39 18.01
N ALA A 215 4.13 -22.61 16.93
CA ALA A 215 4.55 -21.21 16.94
C ALA A 215 3.34 -20.27 17.13
N GLY A 216 2.72 -20.35 18.31
CA GLY A 216 1.84 -19.27 18.77
C GLY A 216 2.58 -17.93 18.87
N ASN A 217 1.85 -16.84 19.18
CA ASN A 217 2.29 -15.44 19.06
C ASN A 217 3.60 -15.03 19.78
N ASN A 218 4.26 -15.94 20.52
CA ASN A 218 5.51 -15.72 21.25
C ASN A 218 6.65 -16.69 20.84
N ALA A 219 6.72 -17.13 19.58
CA ALA A 219 7.77 -18.02 19.08
C ALA A 219 9.16 -17.34 18.95
N ALA A 220 9.80 -17.06 20.08
CA ALA A 220 11.22 -16.76 20.18
C ALA A 220 12.04 -18.07 20.32
N GLY A 221 11.94 -18.98 19.35
CA GLY A 221 12.68 -20.25 19.40
C GLY A 221 12.54 -21.13 18.17
N ALA A 222 13.69 -21.62 17.68
CA ALA A 222 13.93 -22.70 16.70
C ALA A 222 13.28 -22.61 15.30
N ALA A 223 12.00 -22.25 15.15
CA ALA A 223 11.38 -22.03 13.83
C ALA A 223 11.61 -20.57 13.41
N GLY A 224 12.48 -20.35 12.41
CA GLY A 224 12.90 -19.01 12.03
C GLY A 224 11.72 -18.08 11.68
N LYS A 225 11.69 -16.89 12.27
CA LYS A 225 10.64 -15.87 12.06
C LYS A 225 10.38 -15.61 10.56
N GLN A 226 9.13 -15.35 10.16
CA GLN A 226 8.86 -14.78 8.84
C GLN A 226 9.53 -13.41 8.69
N TYR A 227 9.65 -12.91 7.46
CA TYR A 227 10.28 -11.62 7.23
C TYR A 227 9.40 -10.50 7.84
N ASP A 228 9.94 -9.85 8.87
CA ASP A 228 9.23 -8.87 9.68
C ASP A 228 9.21 -7.51 8.97
N ASN A 229 8.21 -7.33 8.10
CA ASN A 229 7.95 -6.07 7.42
C ASN A 229 7.68 -4.92 8.41
N LEU A 230 7.18 -5.19 9.62
CA LEU A 230 6.96 -4.16 10.63
C LEU A 230 8.30 -3.66 11.20
N ALA A 231 9.24 -4.56 11.49
CA ALA A 231 10.61 -4.19 11.86
C ALA A 231 11.34 -3.49 10.71
N ALA A 232 11.22 -3.97 9.47
CA ALA A 232 11.78 -3.30 8.30
C ALA A 232 11.24 -1.87 8.17
N ASN A 233 9.92 -1.68 8.13
CA ASN A 233 9.28 -0.37 8.01
C ASN A 233 9.67 0.57 9.17
N ARG A 234 9.77 0.06 10.42
CA ARG A 234 10.25 0.83 11.58
C ARG A 234 11.71 1.27 11.47
N VAL A 235 12.59 0.43 10.93
CA VAL A 235 14.02 0.75 10.76
C VAL A 235 14.21 1.78 9.64
N TRP A 236 13.48 1.65 8.53
CA TRP A 236 13.64 2.55 7.39
C TRP A 236 13.08 3.96 7.68
N ALA A 237 11.91 4.06 8.33
CA ALA A 237 11.38 5.35 8.80
C ALA A 237 12.34 6.07 9.77
N ARG A 238 13.01 5.33 10.67
CA ARG A 238 14.00 5.90 11.60
C ARG A 238 15.34 6.28 10.95
N ARG A 239 15.68 5.73 9.77
CA ARG A 239 16.93 6.06 9.07
C ARG A 239 16.83 7.34 8.25
N LEU A 240 15.63 7.70 7.81
CA LEU A 240 15.34 8.96 7.10
C LEU A 240 15.09 10.14 8.06
N TRP A 241 14.61 9.90 9.28
CA TRP A 241 14.41 10.93 10.29
C TRP A 241 15.55 10.97 11.31
N GLY A 242 16.50 11.88 11.10
CA GLY A 242 17.63 12.08 12.02
C GLY A 242 17.18 12.34 13.47
N ARG A 243 17.93 11.81 14.44
CA ARG A 243 17.65 11.89 15.90
C ARG A 243 17.35 13.33 16.36
N ARG A 244 16.06 13.70 16.46
CA ARG A 244 15.56 14.68 17.43
C ARG A 244 14.30 14.13 18.06
N GLY A 245 14.32 14.05 19.39
CA GLY A 245 13.34 13.28 20.15
C GLY A 245 12.00 13.99 20.29
N SER A 246 10.95 13.36 19.78
CA SER A 246 9.65 13.34 20.45
C SER A 246 9.09 11.92 20.35
N ARG A 247 8.58 11.38 21.46
CA ARG A 247 7.97 10.05 21.49
C ARG A 247 6.56 10.16 20.88
N MET A 248 6.42 9.86 19.60
CA MET A 248 5.10 9.58 19.04
C MET A 248 4.69 8.18 19.49
N GLY A 249 3.58 8.08 20.22
CA GLY A 249 3.20 6.87 20.96
C GLY A 249 2.91 5.69 20.05
N SER A 250 3.46 4.52 20.37
CA SER A 250 3.02 3.26 19.79
C SER A 250 1.69 2.85 20.42
N TRP A 251 0.65 2.76 19.60
CA TRP A 251 -0.56 2.00 19.95
C TRP A 251 -0.83 0.97 18.85
N ILE A 252 -1.46 -0.13 19.28
CA ILE A 252 -1.37 -1.47 18.69
C ILE A 252 -2.34 -1.64 17.51
#